data_AF-A0A0K8SM05-F1
#
_entry.id   AF-A0A0K8SM05-F1
#
_cell.length_a   1.000
_cell.length_b   1.000
_cell.length_c   1.000
_cell.angle_alpha   90.00
_cell.angle_beta   90.00
_cell.angle_gamma   90.00
#
_symmetry.space_group_name_H-M   'P 1'
#
loop_
_entity.id
_entity.type
_entity.pdbx_description
1 polymer ?
#
loop_
_entity_poly.entity_id
_entity_poly.type
_entity_poly.pdbx_seq_one_letter_code
_entity_poly.pdbx_strand_id
1 'polypeptide(L)'
;MSRSFGKLTEVHLPTTLRYYIYSLYAFKTGVNKNEIPLELHDYETLMEFFTRALKPGVRPIASCDIVSPADGTMCHCGMVDNFEIEQVKNVRYSIKKFLGELNTKCEDINKNKIDLPPPYNLSEIPEDGTWEQYKKSILHNPDNELYQCVIYLSPGDYHRFHSPVDWKVNFRRHFCGELFSVNPF
;
A
#
# COMPACT_ATOMS: atom_id res chain seq x y z
N MET A 1 -15.44 4.23 12.02
CA MET A 1 -15.21 5.55 11.39
C MET A 1 -14.81 5.46 9.92
N SER A 2 -13.84 4.63 9.52
CA SER A 2 -13.39 4.51 8.11
C SER A 2 -14.52 4.24 7.10
N ARG A 3 -15.41 3.26 7.37
CA ARG A 3 -16.55 2.96 6.45
C ARG A 3 -17.51 4.14 6.26
N SER A 4 -17.75 4.91 7.31
CA SER A 4 -18.61 6.10 7.24
C SER A 4 -17.91 7.25 6.50
N PHE A 5 -16.60 7.40 6.70
CA PHE A 5 -15.80 8.39 5.98
C PHE A 5 -15.72 8.09 4.49
N GLY A 6 -15.49 6.83 4.10
CA GLY A 6 -15.53 6.41 2.69
C GLY A 6 -16.86 6.73 2.01
N LYS A 7 -17.98 6.36 2.65
CA LYS A 7 -19.33 6.71 2.16
C LYS A 7 -19.54 8.22 2.07
N LEU A 8 -19.02 9.01 3.01
CA LEU A 8 -19.11 10.46 2.98
C LEU A 8 -18.31 11.05 1.80
N THR A 9 -17.11 10.53 1.55
CA THR A 9 -16.26 11.01 0.44
C THR A 9 -16.78 10.65 -0.94
N GLU A 10 -17.70 9.70 -1.04
CA GLU A 10 -18.41 9.28 -2.26
C GLU A 10 -19.72 10.06 -2.48
N VAL A 11 -20.10 10.98 -1.59
CA VAL A 11 -21.30 11.80 -1.79
C VAL A 11 -21.06 12.81 -2.91
N HIS A 12 -21.97 12.86 -3.87
CA HIS A 12 -21.98 13.88 -4.92
C HIS A 12 -22.30 15.25 -4.31
N LEU A 13 -21.40 16.21 -4.54
CA LEU A 13 -21.59 17.59 -4.09
C LEU A 13 -22.11 18.45 -5.25
N PRO A 14 -22.85 19.55 -4.98
CA PRO A 14 -23.18 20.55 -5.99
C PRO A 14 -21.91 21.18 -6.58
N THR A 15 -21.89 21.45 -7.89
CA THR A 15 -20.68 21.89 -8.64
C THR A 15 -19.97 23.09 -8.02
N THR A 16 -20.72 24.10 -7.58
CA THR A 16 -20.15 25.29 -6.93
C THR A 16 -19.41 24.94 -5.63
N LEU A 17 -19.94 24.01 -4.84
CA LEU A 17 -19.38 23.62 -3.55
C LEU A 17 -18.11 22.77 -3.74
N ARG A 18 -18.04 21.95 -4.80
CA ARG A 18 -16.87 21.12 -5.14
C ARG A 18 -15.60 21.96 -5.22
N TYR A 19 -15.66 23.08 -5.95
CA TYR A 19 -14.49 23.95 -6.11
C TYR A 19 -13.93 24.40 -4.76
N TYR A 20 -14.77 24.88 -3.84
CA TYR A 20 -14.32 25.35 -2.52
C TYR A 20 -13.83 24.20 -1.64
N ILE A 21 -14.57 23.10 -1.55
CA ILE A 21 -14.20 21.96 -0.70
C ILE A 21 -12.90 21.33 -1.18
N TYR A 22 -12.75 21.08 -2.49
CA TYR A 22 -11.56 20.45 -3.03
C TYR A 22 -10.37 21.43 -3.07
N SER A 23 -10.62 22.73 -3.22
CA SER A 23 -9.56 23.74 -3.04
C SER A 23 -9.03 23.76 -1.62
N LEU A 24 -9.92 23.71 -0.62
CA LEU A 24 -9.52 23.64 0.79
C LEU A 24 -8.77 22.34 1.09
N TYR A 25 -9.26 21.21 0.56
CA TYR A 25 -8.57 19.92 0.68
C TYR A 25 -7.17 20.01 0.08
N ALA A 26 -7.04 20.43 -1.18
CA ALA A 26 -5.78 20.54 -1.89
C ALA A 26 -4.78 21.44 -1.17
N PHE A 27 -5.27 22.56 -0.62
CA PHE A 27 -4.45 23.47 0.18
C PHE A 27 -3.95 22.79 1.47
N LYS A 28 -4.83 22.11 2.20
CA LYS A 28 -4.49 21.46 3.47
C LYS A 28 -3.54 20.27 3.28
N THR A 29 -3.67 19.53 2.19
CA THR A 29 -2.88 18.31 1.94
C THR A 29 -1.67 18.53 1.05
N GLY A 30 -1.48 19.73 0.49
CA GLY A 30 -0.32 20.06 -0.34
C GLY A 30 -0.40 19.49 -1.77
N VAL A 31 -1.61 19.26 -2.30
CA VAL A 31 -1.79 18.73 -3.65
C VAL A 31 -1.21 19.67 -4.70
N ASN A 32 -0.33 19.15 -5.56
CA ASN A 32 0.17 19.89 -6.72
C ASN A 32 -0.88 19.94 -7.85
N LYS A 33 -1.59 21.06 -7.97
CA LYS A 33 -2.64 21.25 -8.99
C LYS A 33 -2.11 21.27 -10.42
N ASN A 34 -0.82 21.59 -10.64
CA ASN A 34 -0.25 21.70 -11.98
C ASN A 34 -0.18 20.34 -12.71
N GLU A 35 -0.18 19.24 -11.96
CA GLU A 35 -0.08 17.88 -12.48
C GLU A 35 -1.44 17.24 -12.79
N ILE A 36 -2.54 17.92 -12.48
CA ILE A 36 -3.91 17.38 -12.53
C ILE A 36 -4.58 17.77 -13.87
N PRO A 37 -5.15 16.82 -14.63
CA PRO A 37 -5.68 17.11 -15.97
C PRO A 37 -7.03 17.83 -15.98
N LEU A 38 -7.85 17.66 -14.93
CA LEU A 38 -9.20 18.22 -14.84
C LEU A 38 -9.26 19.38 -13.85
N GLU A 39 -10.25 20.26 -14.01
CA GLU A 39 -10.53 21.29 -13.03
C GLU A 39 -11.17 20.69 -11.77
N LEU A 40 -11.04 21.38 -10.64
CA LEU A 40 -11.51 20.84 -9.35
C LEU A 40 -13.01 20.55 -9.35
N HIS A 41 -13.83 21.35 -10.04
CA HIS A 41 -15.27 21.17 -10.03
C HIS A 41 -15.77 20.01 -10.91
N ASP A 42 -14.91 19.47 -11.78
CA ASP A 42 -15.23 18.35 -12.67
C ASP A 42 -15.23 17.00 -11.94
N TYR A 43 -14.51 16.90 -10.82
CA TYR A 43 -14.55 15.71 -9.96
C TYR A 43 -15.91 15.62 -9.25
N GLU A 44 -16.63 14.52 -9.40
CA GLU A 44 -17.98 14.39 -8.84
C GLU A 44 -17.99 14.22 -7.31
N THR A 45 -16.93 13.59 -6.80
CA THR A 45 -16.78 13.21 -5.40
C THR A 45 -15.36 13.49 -4.91
N LEU A 46 -15.20 13.59 -3.58
CA LEU A 46 -13.86 13.75 -3.00
C LEU A 46 -13.01 12.49 -3.22
N MET A 47 -13.63 11.31 -3.24
CA MET A 47 -12.95 10.05 -3.56
C MET A 47 -12.37 10.05 -4.98
N GLU A 48 -13.12 10.58 -5.95
CA GLU A 48 -12.63 10.71 -7.33
C GLU A 48 -11.45 11.68 -7.42
N PHE A 49 -11.52 12.81 -6.72
CA PHE A 49 -10.40 13.75 -6.63
C PHE A 49 -9.17 13.15 -5.90
N PHE A 50 -9.40 12.36 -4.86
CA PHE A 50 -8.35 11.66 -4.12
C PHE A 50 -7.62 10.64 -5.01
N THR A 51 -8.38 9.90 -5.83
CA THR A 51 -7.88 8.89 -6.78
C THR A 51 -7.67 9.44 -8.20
N ARG A 52 -7.53 10.76 -8.34
CA ARG A 52 -7.37 11.48 -9.62
C ARG A 52 -6.25 10.90 -10.48
N ALA A 53 -6.40 11.00 -11.80
CA ALA A 53 -5.32 10.76 -12.75
C ALA A 53 -4.32 11.93 -12.75
N LEU A 54 -3.09 11.68 -13.21
CA LEU A 54 -2.10 12.72 -13.51
C LEU A 54 -2.09 13.02 -15.01
N LYS A 55 -1.63 14.23 -15.38
CA LYS A 55 -1.36 14.60 -16.76
C LYS A 55 -0.32 13.65 -17.39
N PRO A 56 -0.47 13.28 -18.68
CA PRO A 56 0.57 12.54 -19.37
C PRO A 56 1.93 13.25 -19.29
N GLY A 57 3.01 12.49 -19.10
CA GLY A 57 4.38 13.02 -19.12
C GLY A 57 4.90 13.63 -17.82
N VAL A 58 4.08 13.84 -16.79
CA VAL A 58 4.54 14.39 -15.49
C VAL A 58 5.27 13.38 -14.61
N ARG A 59 5.26 12.11 -15.01
CA ARG A 59 6.01 11.00 -14.41
C ARG A 59 6.74 10.21 -15.50
N PRO A 60 7.87 10.72 -16.03
CA PRO A 60 8.67 9.97 -16.98
C PRO A 60 9.21 8.70 -16.33
N ILE A 61 9.13 7.57 -17.04
CA ILE A 61 9.64 6.28 -16.57
C ILE A 61 11.15 6.23 -16.85
N ALA A 62 11.94 5.98 -15.81
CA ALA A 62 13.39 5.85 -15.95
C ALA A 62 13.77 4.55 -16.69
N SER A 63 14.85 4.58 -17.46
CA SER A 63 15.39 3.40 -18.14
C SER A 63 16.25 2.57 -17.17
N CYS A 64 15.61 1.93 -16.19
CA CYS A 64 16.25 1.05 -15.21
C CYS A 64 15.39 -0.20 -14.95
N ASP A 65 15.99 -1.21 -14.33
CA ASP A 65 15.32 -2.51 -14.13
C ASP A 65 14.10 -2.43 -13.21
N ILE A 66 14.12 -1.51 -12.24
CA ILE A 66 13.06 -1.29 -11.26
C ILE A 66 12.82 0.22 -11.11
N VAL A 67 11.56 0.64 -11.20
CA VAL A 67 11.12 2.02 -10.92
C VAL A 67 10.22 2.09 -9.69
N SER A 68 10.00 3.28 -9.15
CA SER A 68 9.06 3.46 -8.04
C SER A 68 7.63 3.10 -8.49
N PRO A 69 6.88 2.31 -7.72
CA PRO A 69 5.50 1.94 -8.06
C PRO A 69 4.49 3.05 -7.76
N ALA A 70 4.82 4.02 -6.91
CA ALA A 70 3.92 5.08 -6.48
C ALA A 70 4.68 6.36 -6.11
N ASP A 71 3.95 7.47 -6.05
CA ASP A 71 4.41 8.68 -5.39
C ASP A 71 4.36 8.47 -3.87
N GLY A 72 5.22 9.17 -3.13
CA GLY A 72 5.21 9.12 -1.66
C GLY A 72 6.60 9.26 -1.05
N THR A 73 6.68 8.95 0.24
CA THR A 73 7.93 9.00 1.01
C THR A 73 8.41 7.58 1.31
N MET A 74 9.67 7.29 1.01
CA MET A 74 10.30 6.03 1.40
C MET A 74 10.53 6.03 2.92
N CYS A 75 9.77 5.23 3.65
CA CYS A 75 9.89 5.10 5.10
C CYS A 75 11.02 4.14 5.50
N HIS A 76 11.16 3.04 4.76
CA HIS A 76 12.16 2.02 5.02
C HIS A 76 12.53 1.32 3.71
N CYS A 77 13.80 1.04 3.49
CA CYS A 77 14.28 0.19 2.41
C CYS A 77 15.51 -0.57 2.88
N GLY A 78 15.45 -1.90 2.83
CA GLY A 78 16.48 -2.74 3.44
C GLY A 78 16.35 -4.21 3.09
N MET A 79 17.41 -4.96 3.40
CA MET A 79 17.40 -6.41 3.32
C MET A 79 16.53 -6.96 4.45
N VAL A 80 15.71 -7.97 4.12
CA VAL A 80 14.95 -8.70 5.13
C VAL A 80 15.87 -9.75 5.75
N ASP A 81 15.97 -9.77 7.07
CA ASP A 81 16.70 -10.79 7.82
C ASP A 81 15.86 -11.33 8.98
N ASN A 82 16.26 -12.48 9.53
CA ASN A 82 15.72 -13.02 10.78
C ASN A 82 14.19 -13.16 10.86
N PHE A 83 13.52 -13.38 9.72
CA PHE A 83 12.06 -13.41 9.62
C PHE A 83 11.34 -12.09 9.98
N GLU A 84 12.05 -10.98 10.05
CA GLU A 84 11.52 -9.68 10.45
C GLU A 84 11.44 -8.73 9.26
N ILE A 85 10.32 -8.02 9.15
CA ILE A 85 10.14 -6.87 8.26
C ILE A 85 9.89 -5.63 9.10
N GLU A 86 10.48 -4.50 8.74
CA GLU A 86 10.33 -3.23 9.46
C GLU A 86 9.18 -2.40 8.86
N GLN A 87 8.23 -1.97 9.68
CA GLN A 87 7.17 -1.06 9.24
C GLN A 87 7.37 0.36 9.78
N VAL A 88 6.52 1.26 9.32
CA VAL A 88 6.25 2.59 9.88
C VAL A 88 6.28 2.56 11.42
N LYS A 89 7.04 3.49 12.02
CA LYS A 89 7.28 3.65 13.47
C LYS A 89 8.21 2.60 14.11
N ASN A 90 9.12 2.00 13.34
CA ASN A 90 10.11 1.04 13.85
C ASN A 90 9.47 -0.19 14.54
N VAL A 91 8.25 -0.53 14.10
CA VAL A 91 7.54 -1.73 14.54
C VAL A 91 7.92 -2.86 13.60
N ARG A 92 8.48 -3.94 14.14
CA ARG A 92 8.87 -5.12 13.37
C ARG A 92 7.75 -6.16 13.36
N TYR A 93 7.56 -6.81 12.22
CA TYR A 93 6.57 -7.87 12.04
C TYR A 93 7.21 -9.13 11.48
N SER A 94 6.63 -10.28 11.81
CA SER A 94 7.03 -11.55 11.19
C SER A 94 6.65 -11.56 9.71
N ILE A 95 7.62 -11.81 8.83
CA ILE A 95 7.37 -12.00 7.40
C ILE A 95 6.44 -13.18 7.11
N LYS A 96 6.52 -14.27 7.91
CA LYS A 96 5.63 -15.42 7.79
C LYS A 96 4.17 -14.99 7.94
N LYS A 97 3.92 -14.12 8.92
CA LYS A 97 2.58 -13.60 9.18
C LYS A 97 2.14 -12.58 8.15
N PHE A 98 3.04 -11.71 7.72
CA PHE A 98 2.78 -10.72 6.67
C PHE A 98 2.40 -11.37 5.34
N LEU A 99 3.14 -12.43 4.95
CA LEU A 99 2.87 -13.18 3.73
C LEU A 99 1.75 -14.21 3.91
N GLY A 100 1.38 -14.60 5.13
CA GLY A 100 0.41 -15.67 5.39
C GLY A 100 0.84 -17.03 4.80
N GLU A 101 -0.09 -17.99 4.75
CA GLU A 101 0.17 -19.32 4.19
C GLU A 101 0.40 -19.24 2.66
N LEU A 102 1.59 -19.64 2.20
CA LEU A 102 1.99 -19.56 0.78
C LEU A 102 1.41 -20.69 -0.08
N ASN A 103 0.97 -21.79 0.55
CA ASN A 103 0.53 -23.02 -0.13
C ASN A 103 -0.98 -23.08 -0.42
N THR A 104 -1.75 -22.05 -0.09
CA THR A 104 -3.17 -22.04 -0.40
C THR A 104 -3.35 -21.73 -1.90
N LYS A 105 -3.55 -22.78 -2.70
CA LYS A 105 -4.38 -22.65 -3.92
C LYS A 105 -5.66 -21.92 -3.49
N CYS A 106 -6.20 -21.04 -4.33
CA CYS A 106 -7.47 -20.37 -4.09
C CYS A 106 -8.60 -21.41 -3.97
N GLU A 107 -8.70 -22.07 -2.83
CA GLU A 107 -9.81 -22.95 -2.46
C GLU A 107 -10.57 -22.26 -1.33
N ASP A 108 -11.82 -21.94 -1.69
CA ASP A 108 -12.94 -21.42 -0.92
C ASP A 108 -12.69 -21.13 0.58
N ILE A 109 -12.62 -19.84 0.89
CA ILE A 109 -12.65 -19.29 2.25
C ILE A 109 -14.04 -19.55 2.85
N ASN A 110 -14.20 -20.73 3.44
CA ASN A 110 -15.33 -21.07 4.30
C ASN A 110 -14.85 -21.62 5.66
N LYS A 111 -13.79 -21.02 6.21
CA LYS A 111 -13.38 -21.26 7.59
C LYS A 111 -13.30 -19.95 8.37
N ASN A 112 -14.23 -19.85 9.31
CA ASN A 112 -14.34 -18.86 10.38
C ASN A 112 -13.09 -18.82 11.29
N LYS A 113 -11.95 -18.37 10.79
CA LYS A 113 -10.86 -17.89 11.64
C LYS A 113 -10.80 -16.38 11.49
N ILE A 114 -11.30 -15.69 12.52
CA ILE A 114 -11.11 -14.26 12.68
C ILE A 114 -9.64 -14.10 13.07
N ASP A 115 -8.80 -13.69 12.13
CA ASP A 115 -7.41 -13.35 12.41
C ASP A 115 -7.42 -12.07 13.28
N LEU A 116 -7.17 -12.25 14.58
CA LEU A 116 -7.02 -11.15 15.54
C LEU A 116 -5.79 -10.30 15.18
N PRO A 117 -5.86 -8.96 15.28
CA PRO A 117 -4.73 -8.05 15.05
C PRO A 117 -3.65 -8.11 16.17
N PRO A 118 -2.44 -7.55 15.94
CA PRO A 118 -1.32 -7.58 16.91
C PRO A 118 -1.66 -6.93 18.26
N PRO A 119 -0.91 -7.23 19.36
CA PRO A 119 0.54 -7.34 19.40
C PRO A 119 1.00 -8.79 19.26
N TYR A 120 1.78 -9.08 18.22
CA TYR A 120 2.25 -10.44 17.99
C TYR A 120 3.60 -10.61 18.67
N ASN A 121 3.59 -11.30 19.81
CA ASN A 121 4.81 -11.63 20.53
C ASN A 121 5.74 -12.49 19.64
N LEU A 122 7.03 -12.17 19.68
CA LEU A 122 8.15 -12.89 19.04
C LEU A 122 8.24 -14.39 19.39
N SER A 123 7.45 -14.85 20.38
CA SER A 123 7.43 -16.21 20.90
C SER A 123 6.60 -17.20 20.08
N GLU A 124 5.93 -16.77 19.00
CA GLU A 124 5.11 -17.63 18.13
C GLU A 124 5.79 -18.00 16.79
N ILE A 125 7.10 -17.80 16.67
CA ILE A 125 7.87 -18.28 15.52
C ILE A 125 7.95 -19.82 15.62
N PRO A 126 7.47 -20.59 14.62
CA PRO A 126 7.52 -22.05 14.68
C PRO A 126 8.96 -22.56 14.86
N GLU A 127 9.15 -23.62 15.65
CA GLU A 127 10.43 -24.31 15.89
C GLU A 127 11.06 -24.91 14.61
N ASP A 128 10.40 -24.81 13.45
CA ASP A 128 10.76 -25.52 12.24
C ASP A 128 11.46 -24.59 11.22
N GLY A 129 12.80 -24.66 11.22
CA GLY A 129 13.66 -24.26 10.10
C GLY A 129 14.43 -22.94 10.27
N THR A 130 15.63 -22.87 9.68
CA THR A 130 16.49 -21.67 9.72
C THR A 130 15.96 -20.57 8.79
N TRP A 131 16.33 -19.30 9.04
CA TRP A 131 16.01 -18.17 8.15
C TRP A 131 16.37 -18.47 6.69
N GLU A 132 17.56 -19.03 6.45
CA GLU A 132 18.03 -19.37 5.12
C GLU A 132 17.13 -20.40 4.41
N GLN A 133 16.61 -21.39 5.12
CA GLN A 133 15.70 -22.38 4.53
C GLN A 133 14.38 -21.75 4.12
N TYR A 134 13.85 -20.86 4.97
CA TYR A 134 12.60 -20.16 4.67
C TYR A 134 12.77 -19.11 3.57
N LYS A 135 13.84 -18.32 3.59
CA LYS A 135 14.19 -17.38 2.52
C LYS A 135 14.24 -18.11 1.16
N LYS A 136 14.92 -19.25 1.09
CA LYS A 136 14.98 -20.06 -0.13
C LYS A 136 13.63 -20.60 -0.59
N SER A 137 12.66 -20.81 0.30
CA SER A 137 11.34 -21.33 -0.08
C SER A 137 10.41 -20.26 -0.67
N ILE A 138 10.66 -18.98 -0.38
CA ILE A 138 9.84 -17.85 -0.85
C ILE A 138 10.43 -17.12 -2.06
N LEU A 139 11.71 -17.36 -2.36
CA LEU A 139 12.38 -16.81 -3.53
C LEU A 139 12.17 -17.67 -4.77
N HIS A 140 11.96 -17.01 -5.91
CA HIS A 140 11.94 -17.70 -7.20
C HIS A 140 13.34 -18.21 -7.59
N ASN A 141 14.38 -17.41 -7.34
CA ASN A 141 15.77 -17.81 -7.46
C ASN A 141 16.41 -17.90 -6.06
N PRO A 142 16.82 -19.09 -5.58
CA PRO A 142 17.39 -19.28 -4.25
C PRO A 142 18.68 -18.49 -3.97
N ASP A 143 19.39 -18.06 -5.01
CA ASP A 143 20.62 -17.27 -4.90
C ASP A 143 20.38 -15.76 -4.74
N ASN A 144 19.11 -15.32 -4.84
CA ASN A 144 18.76 -13.92 -4.64
C ASN A 144 18.71 -13.57 -3.14
N GLU A 145 18.84 -12.28 -2.86
CA GLU A 145 18.53 -11.72 -1.55
C GLU A 145 17.12 -11.12 -1.54
N LEU A 146 16.49 -11.14 -0.37
CA LEU A 146 15.16 -10.57 -0.18
C LEU A 146 15.26 -9.14 0.36
N TYR A 147 14.68 -8.19 -0.37
CA TYR A 147 14.59 -6.79 0.03
C TYR A 147 13.14 -6.38 0.27
N GLN A 148 12.98 -5.41 1.14
CA GLN A 148 11.73 -4.75 1.46
C GLN A 148 11.87 -3.25 1.19
N CYS A 149 10.83 -2.64 0.61
CA CYS A 149 10.67 -1.19 0.56
C CYS A 149 9.27 -0.82 1.04
N VAL A 150 9.18 0.15 1.95
CA VAL A 150 7.93 0.69 2.51
C VAL A 150 7.80 2.13 2.05
N ILE A 151 6.76 2.39 1.27
CA ILE A 151 6.42 3.72 0.75
C ILE A 151 5.13 4.20 1.41
N TYR A 152 5.18 5.36 2.05
CA TYR A 152 4.02 6.03 2.62
C TYR A 152 3.46 7.07 1.65
N LEU A 153 2.15 6.99 1.39
CA LEU A 153 1.41 7.98 0.61
C LEU A 153 0.70 8.94 1.56
N SER A 154 1.11 10.21 1.51
CA SER A 154 0.43 11.30 2.19
C SER A 154 -0.90 11.61 1.49
N PRO A 155 -1.91 12.18 2.17
CA PRO A 155 -3.21 12.48 1.56
C PRO A 155 -3.16 13.37 0.30
N GLY A 156 -2.12 14.17 0.12
CA GLY A 156 -1.94 15.02 -1.06
C GLY A 156 -1.34 14.30 -2.27
N ASP A 157 -0.72 13.13 -2.06
CA ASP A 157 0.01 12.41 -3.09
C ASP A 157 -0.96 11.82 -4.15
N TYR A 158 -0.39 11.27 -5.20
CA TYR A 158 -1.13 10.51 -6.20
C TYR A 158 -1.40 9.09 -5.70
N HIS A 159 -2.68 8.73 -5.56
CA HIS A 159 -3.12 7.49 -4.89
C HIS A 159 -3.42 6.33 -5.84
N ARG A 160 -2.70 6.23 -6.97
CA ARG A 160 -2.73 5.01 -7.78
C ARG A 160 -1.35 4.37 -7.81
N PHE A 161 -1.34 3.05 -7.78
CA PHE A 161 -0.13 2.25 -7.87
C PHE A 161 0.07 1.76 -9.30
N HIS A 162 1.33 1.76 -9.72
CA HIS A 162 1.80 1.26 -11.01
C HIS A 162 2.76 0.09 -10.80
N SER A 163 2.97 -0.68 -11.86
CA SER A 163 3.95 -1.77 -11.82
C SER A 163 5.37 -1.18 -11.74
N PRO A 164 6.22 -1.60 -10.79
CA PRO A 164 7.61 -1.15 -10.72
C PRO A 164 8.50 -1.82 -11.77
N VAL A 165 8.05 -2.95 -12.33
CA VAL A 165 8.74 -3.78 -13.33
C VAL A 165 7.73 -4.47 -14.23
N ASP A 166 8.19 -5.05 -15.35
CA ASP A 166 7.37 -6.00 -16.10
C ASP A 166 7.25 -7.31 -15.31
N TRP A 167 6.01 -7.72 -15.02
CA TRP A 167 5.73 -8.99 -14.33
C TRP A 167 4.42 -9.63 -14.78
N LYS A 168 4.26 -10.92 -14.47
CA LYS A 168 2.99 -11.65 -14.65
C LYS A 168 2.37 -11.88 -13.27
N VAL A 169 1.15 -11.41 -13.08
CA VAL A 169 0.40 -11.62 -11.84
C VAL A 169 -0.08 -13.07 -11.80
N ASN A 170 0.52 -13.87 -10.93
CA ASN A 170 0.17 -15.29 -10.78
C ASN A 170 -0.97 -15.52 -9.77
N PHE A 171 -1.04 -14.73 -8.71
CA PHE A 171 -2.08 -14.83 -7.67
C PHE A 171 -2.31 -13.49 -6.98
N ARG A 172 -3.49 -13.34 -6.35
CA ARG A 172 -3.86 -12.21 -5.49
C ARG A 172 -4.52 -12.74 -4.23
N ARG A 173 -4.12 -12.22 -3.07
CA ARG A 173 -4.73 -12.57 -1.76
C ARG A 173 -5.24 -11.29 -1.08
N HIS A 174 -6.30 -11.44 -0.30
CA HIS A 174 -6.86 -10.39 0.55
C HIS A 174 -6.87 -10.89 2.00
N PHE A 175 -6.20 -10.17 2.88
CA PHE A 175 -6.20 -10.44 4.32
C PHE A 175 -7.17 -9.46 4.98
N CYS A 176 -8.18 -9.99 5.67
CA CYS A 176 -9.05 -9.16 6.49
C CYS A 176 -8.25 -8.64 7.68
N GLY A 177 -8.37 -7.36 8.00
CA GLY A 177 -7.65 -6.73 9.10
C GLY A 177 -8.33 -5.47 9.60
N GLU A 178 -7.71 -4.86 10.60
CA GLU A 178 -8.19 -3.60 11.18
C GLU A 178 -7.65 -2.37 10.44
N LEU A 179 -8.39 -1.27 10.54
CA LEU A 179 -8.11 -0.03 9.82
C LEU A 179 -7.43 0.98 10.77
N PHE A 180 -6.15 0.75 11.04
CA PHE A 180 -5.31 1.67 11.80
C PHE A 180 -4.75 2.81 10.93
N SER A 181 -4.49 3.96 11.54
CA SER A 181 -3.76 5.04 10.86
C SER A 181 -2.31 4.61 10.65
N VAL A 182 -1.85 4.76 9.41
CA VAL A 182 -0.47 4.45 9.00
C VAL A 182 0.41 5.71 8.91
N ASN A 183 -0.05 6.85 9.44
CA ASN A 183 0.76 8.06 9.46
C ASN A 183 2.03 7.86 10.33
N PRO A 184 3.25 7.98 9.75
CA PRO A 184 4.50 7.89 10.49
C PRO A 184 4.76 9.05 11.46
N PHE A 185 4.10 10.21 11.28
CA PHE A 185 4.38 11.48 11.98
C PHE A 185 3.25 11.96 12.88
#